data_AF-A0A5S4G405-F1
#
_entry.id   AF-A0A5S4G405-F1
#
_cell.length_a   1.000
_cell.length_b   1.000
_cell.length_c   1.000
_cell.angle_alpha   90.00
_cell.angle_beta   90.00
_cell.angle_gamma   90.00
#
_symmetry.space_group_name_H-M   'P 1'
#
loop_
_entity.id
_entity.type
_entity.pdbx_description
1 polymer ?
#
loop_
_entity_poly.entity_id
_entity_poly.type
_entity_poly.pdbx_seq_one_letter_code
_entity_poly.pdbx_strand_id
1 'polypeptide(L)' 'VYKRQVPVPPLSPGDVVAFGMAGAYAWNISHHDFLMHPKPGFHYLR' A
#
# COMPACT_ATOMS: atom_id res chain seq x y z
N VAL A 1 5.37 8.99 -1.86
CA VAL A 1 6.15 8.22 -2.87
C VAL A 1 6.50 6.86 -2.27
N TYR A 2 6.18 5.75 -2.93
CA TYR A 2 6.46 4.38 -2.40
C TYR A 2 7.80 3.80 -2.90
N LYS A 3 8.11 3.95 -4.19
CA LYS A 3 9.40 3.60 -4.82
C LYS A 3 9.71 4.64 -5.90
N ARG A 4 10.99 4.81 -6.24
CA ARG A 4 11.45 5.75 -7.26
C ARG A 4 12.33 5.01 -8.28
N GLN A 5 12.09 5.25 -9.56
CA GLN A 5 12.91 4.74 -10.68
C GLN A 5 13.10 3.21 -10.69
N VAL A 6 12.04 2.46 -10.40
CA VAL A 6 12.07 0.99 -10.47
C VAL A 6 11.51 0.55 -11.82
N PRO A 7 12.26 -0.25 -12.61
CA PRO A 7 11.72 -0.86 -13.82
C PRO A 7 10.54 -1.77 -13.48
N VAL A 8 9.43 -1.59 -14.17
CA VAL A 8 8.24 -2.44 -14.08
C VAL A 8 7.72 -2.73 -15.49
N PRO A 9 7.06 -3.86 -15.72
CA PRO A 9 6.24 -4.05 -16.92
C PRO A 9 5.20 -2.92 -17.06
N PRO A 10 4.62 -2.71 -18.26
CA PRO A 10 3.54 -1.75 -18.44
C PRO A 10 2.41 -1.99 -17.44
N LEU A 11 1.94 -0.92 -16.79
CA LEU A 11 0.83 -0.93 -15.84
C LEU A 11 -0.41 -0.33 -16.48
N SER A 12 -1.56 -0.91 -16.18
CA SER A 12 -2.88 -0.45 -16.60
C SER A 12 -3.74 -0.06 -15.39
N PRO A 13 -4.72 0.84 -15.54
CA PRO A 13 -5.72 1.08 -14.50
C PRO A 13 -6.44 -0.23 -14.12
N GLY A 14 -6.48 -0.52 -12.83
CA GLY A 14 -7.05 -1.78 -12.31
C GLY A 14 -6.01 -2.83 -11.94
N ASP A 15 -4.74 -2.68 -12.36
CA ASP A 15 -3.66 -3.57 -11.90
C ASP A 15 -3.41 -3.42 -10.39
N VAL A 16 -2.99 -4.51 -9.77
CA VAL A 16 -2.74 -4.56 -8.31
C VAL A 16 -1.24 -4.48 -8.02
N VAL A 17 -0.86 -3.58 -7.12
CA VAL A 17 0.51 -3.49 -6.59
C VAL A 17 0.55 -4.06 -5.18
N ALA A 18 1.27 -5.17 -5.00
CA ALA A 18 1.45 -5.80 -3.69
C ALA A 18 2.79 -5.38 -3.05
N PHE A 19 2.72 -4.69 -1.90
CA PHE A 19 3.90 -4.37 -1.11
C PHE A 19 4.22 -5.50 -0.13
N GLY A 20 5.30 -6.23 -0.38
CA GLY A 20 5.84 -7.20 0.57
C GLY A 20 6.36 -6.54 1.84
N MET A 21 6.48 -7.32 2.93
CA MET A 21 7.02 -6.88 4.22
C MET A 21 6.30 -5.69 4.89
N ALA A 22 5.02 -5.46 4.58
CA ALA A 22 4.22 -4.39 5.18
C ALA A 22 3.63 -4.73 6.57
N GLY A 23 4.16 -5.75 7.26
CA GLY A 23 3.63 -6.20 8.56
C GLY A 23 4.14 -5.41 9.77
N ALA A 24 5.38 -4.90 9.70
CA ALA A 24 5.99 -4.11 10.77
C ALA A 24 6.14 -2.65 10.33
N TYR A 25 5.75 -1.71 11.21
CA TYR A 25 5.94 -0.27 10.98
C TYR A 25 5.37 0.26 9.65
N ALA A 26 4.24 -0.27 9.20
CA ALA A 26 3.52 0.23 8.02
C ALA A 26 2.30 1.02 8.47
N TRP A 27 1.21 0.32 8.84
CA TRP A 27 -0.01 0.96 9.29
C TRP A 27 0.23 1.84 10.52
N ASN A 28 0.77 1.28 11.60
CA ASN A 28 0.94 1.95 12.90
C ASN A 28 1.76 3.27 12.91
N ILE A 29 2.57 3.57 11.88
CA ILE A 29 3.32 4.84 11.78
C ILE A 29 2.73 5.81 10.75
N SER A 30 1.61 5.45 10.11
CA SER A 30 1.02 6.24 9.03
C SER A 30 0.06 7.32 9.56
N HIS A 31 0.04 8.47 8.91
CA HIS A 31 -0.92 9.57 9.13
C HIS A 31 -2.31 9.27 8.53
N HIS A 32 -3.08 8.39 9.16
CA HIS A 32 -4.28 7.79 8.54
C HIS A 32 -5.36 8.76 8.06
N ASP A 33 -5.58 9.86 8.78
CA ASP A 33 -6.71 10.74 8.52
C ASP A 33 -6.35 11.95 7.62
N PHE A 34 -5.11 12.01 7.12
CA PHE A 34 -4.69 13.03 6.17
C PHE A 34 -5.54 12.93 4.88
N LEU A 35 -6.19 14.03 4.51
CA LEU A 35 -7.12 14.13 3.37
C LEU A 35 -8.37 13.23 3.46
N MET A 36 -8.69 12.69 4.65
CA MET A 36 -9.98 12.07 4.97
C MET A 36 -10.38 10.86 4.07
N HIS A 37 -9.40 10.13 3.53
CA HIS A 37 -9.67 8.89 2.81
C HIS A 37 -10.18 7.77 3.74
N PRO A 38 -11.03 6.85 3.25
CA PRO A 38 -11.43 5.69 4.03
C PRO A 38 -10.22 4.80 4.36
N LYS A 39 -10.25 4.17 5.54
CA LYS A 39 -9.22 3.23 5.98
C LYS A 39 -9.28 1.93 5.14
N PRO A 40 -8.15 1.26 4.87
CA PRO A 40 -8.13 0.00 4.14
C PRO A 40 -8.78 -1.13 4.94
N GLY A 41 -9.24 -2.17 4.24
CA GLY A 41 -9.68 -3.42 4.86
C GLY A 41 -8.49 -4.24 5.38
N PHE A 42 -8.69 -4.93 6.51
CA PHE A 42 -7.73 -5.89 7.06
C PHE A 42 -8.29 -7.30 6.95
N HIS A 43 -7.56 -8.19 6.28
CA HIS A 43 -7.90 -9.60 6.16
C HIS A 43 -6.82 -10.43 6.85
N TYR A 44 -7.19 -11.15 7.91
CA TYR A 44 -6.29 -12.02 8.66
C TYR A 44 -6.55 -13.47 8.25
N LEU A 45 -5.54 -14.11 7.67
CA LEU A 45 -5.57 -15.53 7.31
C LEU A 45 -4.97 -16.36 8.45
N ARG A 46 -5.43 -17.60 8.59
CA ARG A 46 -4.94 -18.55 9.59
C ARG A 46 -3.82 -19.42 9.03
#